data_AF-D7U286-F1
#
_entry.id   AF-D7U286-F1
#
_cell.length_a   1.000
_cell.length_b   1.000
_cell.length_c   1.000
_cell.angle_alpha   90.00
_cell.angle_beta   90.00
_cell.angle_gamma   90.00
#
_symmetry.space_group_name_H-M   'P 1'
#
loop_
_entity.id
_entity.type
_entity.pdbx_description
1 polymer ?
#
loop_
_entity_poly.entity_id
_entity_poly.type
_entity_poly.pdbx_seq_one_letter_code
_entity_poly.pdbx_strand_id
1 'polypeptide(L)'
;MAELKSMERRDENDGPKFDPGLDTKTVDHSLNNQDTLLSQTSAPSTLAEMTSHLASFLGSGTSAYQVEGAAFQDGRTPSIWDTFTHDGIVHGATGDIACDEYHKYKEDVELMVETGLEAYRFSISWSRLIPNGRGPVNPKGLAYYNNFINELISHGIQPHVTLFHSDLPQALEDEYEGWISRRIVKDFTEYADVCF
;
A
#
# COMPACT_ATOMS: atom_id res chain seq x y z
N MET A 1 -34.45 -26.08 -27.22
CA MET A 1 -34.26 -26.81 -25.94
C MET A 1 -34.14 -25.76 -24.84
N ALA A 2 -35.22 -25.60 -24.06
CA ALA A 2 -35.42 -24.89 -22.76
C ALA A 2 -34.64 -23.58 -22.53
N GLU A 3 -35.21 -22.37 -22.65
CA GLU A 3 -36.31 -21.70 -21.93
C GLU A 3 -35.94 -21.18 -20.52
N LEU A 4 -35.76 -19.86 -20.44
CA LEU A 4 -35.59 -19.03 -19.24
C LEU A 4 -36.82 -19.11 -18.32
N LYS A 5 -36.60 -19.21 -17.00
CA LYS A 5 -37.60 -18.87 -15.99
C LYS A 5 -37.04 -17.90 -14.94
N SER A 6 -37.90 -16.93 -14.67
CA SER A 6 -37.85 -15.77 -13.78
C SER A 6 -37.45 -16.07 -12.33
N MET A 7 -36.71 -15.13 -11.73
CA MET A 7 -36.53 -15.04 -10.28
C MET A 7 -37.24 -13.79 -9.78
N GLU A 8 -38.10 -13.99 -8.79
CA GLU A 8 -39.18 -13.10 -8.33
C GLU A 8 -38.71 -11.93 -7.44
N ARG A 9 -39.63 -10.97 -7.29
CA ARG A 9 -39.55 -9.70 -6.56
C ARG A 9 -39.39 -9.92 -5.05
N ARG A 10 -38.61 -9.06 -4.39
CA ARG A 10 -38.52 -8.96 -2.93
C ARG A 10 -39.67 -8.11 -2.41
N ASP A 11 -40.38 -8.61 -1.41
CA ASP A 11 -41.45 -7.89 -0.72
C ASP A 11 -40.88 -6.84 0.26
N GLU A 12 -41.37 -5.61 0.11
CA GLU A 12 -41.24 -4.51 1.08
C GLU A 12 -42.28 -4.71 2.19
N ASN A 13 -41.88 -5.13 3.39
CA ASN A 13 -42.51 -4.77 4.66
C ASN A 13 -41.83 -5.49 5.83
N ASP A 14 -40.84 -4.85 6.44
CA ASP A 14 -40.50 -5.15 7.83
C ASP A 14 -39.95 -3.88 8.51
N GLY A 15 -40.90 -3.07 9.02
CA GLY A 15 -40.62 -1.91 9.88
C GLY A 15 -41.07 -2.21 11.31
N PRO A 16 -40.37 -1.73 12.34
CA PRO A 16 -40.67 -2.07 13.72
C PRO A 16 -41.97 -1.42 14.21
N LYS A 17 -42.81 -2.23 14.87
CA LYS A 17 -44.11 -1.82 15.44
C LYS A 17 -43.94 -1.06 16.76
N PHE A 18 -44.70 0.02 16.90
CA PHE A 18 -44.79 0.89 18.09
C PHE A 18 -45.83 0.34 19.08
N ASP A 19 -45.51 0.31 20.37
CA ASP A 19 -46.43 -0.11 21.45
C ASP A 19 -46.89 1.11 22.27
N PRO A 20 -48.19 1.43 22.36
CA PRO A 20 -48.67 2.62 23.06
C PRO A 20 -49.25 2.26 24.43
N GLY A 21 -48.50 2.56 25.49
CA GLY A 21 -49.10 2.85 26.80
C GLY A 21 -48.31 2.34 28.00
N LEU A 22 -47.73 3.28 28.77
CA LEU A 22 -48.01 3.36 30.20
C LEU A 22 -47.73 4.74 30.78
N ASP A 23 -48.43 4.98 31.88
CA ASP A 23 -48.92 6.21 32.47
C ASP A 23 -47.88 7.07 33.21
N THR A 24 -48.25 8.34 33.31
CA THR A 24 -47.62 9.45 34.03
C THR A 24 -47.55 9.21 35.53
N LYS A 25 -46.37 9.37 36.17
CA LYS A 25 -46.26 9.76 37.60
C LYS A 25 -44.98 10.51 37.96
N THR A 26 -45.22 11.73 38.47
CA THR A 26 -44.53 12.45 39.55
C THR A 26 -43.17 13.12 39.25
N VAL A 27 -43.20 14.44 39.43
CA VAL A 27 -42.08 15.38 39.50
C VAL A 27 -41.21 15.10 40.72
N ASP A 28 -39.89 15.10 40.54
CA ASP A 28 -38.97 15.42 41.64
C ASP A 28 -38.04 16.56 41.20
N HIS A 29 -38.02 17.62 42.01
CA HIS A 29 -37.25 18.83 41.81
C HIS A 29 -36.02 18.72 42.70
N SER A 30 -34.88 18.26 42.17
CA SER A 30 -33.60 18.46 42.84
C SER A 30 -32.43 18.52 41.87
N LEU A 31 -31.95 19.76 41.68
CA LEU A 31 -30.55 20.20 41.63
C LEU A 31 -29.51 19.44 40.79
N ASN A 32 -28.81 20.26 39.99
CA ASN A 32 -27.38 20.25 39.66
C ASN A 32 -26.90 19.74 38.29
N ASN A 33 -26.16 20.66 37.66
CA ASN A 33 -25.15 20.51 36.60
C ASN A 33 -25.66 20.23 35.18
N GLN A 34 -26.11 21.29 34.49
CA GLN A 34 -26.11 21.34 33.03
C GLN A 34 -25.20 22.44 32.43
N ASP A 35 -24.37 23.11 33.23
CA ASP A 35 -23.50 24.20 32.74
C ASP A 35 -22.01 23.81 32.60
N THR A 36 -21.66 22.56 32.34
CA THR A 36 -20.24 22.19 32.21
C THR A 36 -19.96 21.00 31.29
N LEU A 37 -20.44 21.04 30.04
CA LEU A 37 -19.82 20.23 28.98
C LEU A 37 -20.10 20.72 27.55
N LEU A 38 -20.02 22.03 27.30
CA LEU A 38 -19.73 22.53 25.97
C LEU A 38 -18.34 23.13 26.01
N SER A 39 -17.34 22.27 25.87
CA SER A 39 -16.00 22.67 25.46
C SER A 39 -16.15 23.43 24.15
N GLN A 40 -15.97 24.74 24.22
CA GLN A 40 -15.92 25.61 23.06
C GLN A 40 -14.69 25.20 22.24
N THR A 41 -14.89 24.45 21.16
CA THR A 41 -13.91 24.42 20.08
C THR A 41 -14.09 25.73 19.32
N SER A 42 -13.32 26.76 19.68
CA SER A 42 -13.23 27.98 18.88
C SER A 42 -12.71 27.64 17.49
N ALA A 43 -13.33 28.22 16.44
CA ALA A 43 -12.81 28.07 15.09
C ALA A 43 -11.36 28.58 15.01
N PRO A 44 -10.44 27.87 14.33
CA PRO A 44 -9.05 28.29 14.22
C PRO A 44 -8.98 29.71 13.66
N SER A 45 -8.25 30.57 14.37
CA SER A 45 -8.21 32.02 14.15
C SER A 45 -7.05 32.44 13.23
N THR A 46 -6.13 31.51 12.95
CA THR A 46 -4.96 31.74 12.12
C THR A 46 -4.78 30.63 11.09
N LEU A 47 -4.14 30.94 9.96
CA LEU A 47 -3.76 29.96 8.94
C LEU A 47 -2.89 28.84 9.54
N ALA A 48 -2.03 29.16 10.51
CA ALA A 48 -1.18 28.21 11.22
C ALA A 48 -1.98 27.22 12.09
N GLU A 49 -3.06 27.68 12.76
CA GLU A 49 -3.97 26.81 13.50
C GLU A 49 -4.79 25.94 12.54
N MET A 50 -5.24 26.49 11.41
CA MET A 50 -5.95 25.74 10.36
C MET A 50 -5.08 24.64 9.73
N THR A 51 -3.76 24.88 9.56
CA THR A 51 -2.82 23.87 9.05
C THR A 51 -2.34 22.89 10.11
N SER A 52 -2.38 23.24 11.40
CA SER A 52 -1.92 22.33 12.49
C SER A 52 -2.78 21.07 12.65
N HIS A 53 -4.04 21.11 12.24
CA HIS A 53 -4.96 19.97 12.27
C HIS A 53 -4.82 19.02 11.07
N LEU A 54 -4.02 19.41 10.07
CA LEU A 54 -3.62 18.58 8.95
C LEU A 54 -2.13 18.36 9.09
N ALA A 55 -1.71 17.36 9.87
CA ALA A 55 -0.35 16.86 9.78
C ALA A 55 -0.15 16.30 8.36
N SER A 56 0.19 17.19 7.43
CA SER A 56 0.50 16.88 6.04
C SER A 56 2.01 16.84 5.94
N PHE A 57 2.56 15.65 5.76
CA PHE A 57 3.96 15.49 5.36
C PHE A 57 4.03 15.52 3.83
N LEU A 58 5.07 16.15 3.28
CA LEU A 58 5.33 16.10 1.84
C LEU A 58 6.20 14.88 1.52
N GLY A 59 5.80 14.10 0.53
CA GLY A 59 6.57 12.95 0.08
C GLY A 59 6.51 12.75 -1.42
N SER A 60 7.37 11.86 -1.91
CA SER A 60 7.36 11.38 -3.30
C SER A 60 7.22 9.86 -3.31
N GLY A 61 7.04 9.27 -4.49
CA GLY A 61 7.07 7.81 -4.57
C GLY A 61 7.34 7.23 -5.94
N THR A 62 7.89 6.03 -5.90
CA THR A 62 8.37 5.26 -7.05
C THR A 62 7.87 3.82 -6.96
N SER A 63 8.30 2.98 -7.90
CA SER A 63 8.17 1.53 -7.81
C SER A 63 9.41 0.85 -8.35
N ALA A 64 9.71 -0.33 -7.81
CA ALA A 64 10.95 -1.06 -8.03
C ALA A 64 11.34 -1.18 -9.51
N TYR A 65 10.43 -1.70 -10.35
CA TYR A 65 10.74 -1.90 -11.77
C TYR A 65 11.01 -0.60 -12.53
N GLN A 66 10.44 0.53 -12.08
CA GLN A 66 10.60 1.82 -12.74
C GLN A 66 11.95 2.49 -12.46
N VAL A 67 12.60 2.20 -11.32
CA VAL A 67 13.78 2.96 -10.86
C VAL A 67 14.99 2.10 -10.47
N GLU A 68 14.80 0.88 -9.96
CA GLU A 68 15.92 0.10 -9.40
C GLU A 68 16.95 -0.29 -10.45
N GLY A 69 16.49 -0.82 -11.59
CA GLY A 69 17.37 -1.50 -12.54
C GLY A 69 17.97 -2.77 -11.96
N ALA A 70 19.21 -3.07 -12.36
CA ALA A 70 19.94 -4.27 -11.92
C ALA A 70 19.10 -5.55 -12.07
N ALA A 71 18.38 -5.66 -13.20
CA ALA A 71 17.33 -6.66 -13.40
C ALA A 71 17.82 -8.11 -13.27
N PHE A 72 19.09 -8.36 -13.59
CA PHE A 72 19.72 -9.69 -13.61
C PHE A 72 20.91 -9.80 -12.66
N GLN A 73 21.00 -8.92 -11.66
CA GLN A 73 22.12 -8.91 -10.72
C GLN A 73 21.74 -9.55 -9.39
N ASP A 74 22.77 -10.06 -8.69
CA ASP A 74 22.66 -10.47 -7.29
C ASP A 74 21.50 -11.43 -6.97
N GLY A 75 21.15 -12.30 -7.92
CA GLY A 75 20.14 -13.35 -7.72
C GLY A 75 18.68 -12.90 -7.92
N ARG A 76 18.41 -11.67 -8.36
CA ARG A 76 17.07 -11.31 -8.85
C ARG A 76 16.71 -12.18 -10.04
N THR A 77 15.47 -12.68 -10.05
CA THR A 77 14.89 -13.38 -11.21
C THR A 77 13.91 -12.48 -11.98
N PRO A 78 13.59 -12.81 -13.24
CA PRO A 78 12.63 -12.04 -14.02
C PRO A 78 11.26 -11.91 -13.33
N SER A 79 10.69 -10.72 -13.46
CA SER A 79 9.28 -10.42 -13.27
C SER A 79 8.55 -10.42 -14.62
N ILE A 80 7.22 -10.35 -14.59
CA ILE A 80 6.39 -10.22 -15.80
C ILE A 80 6.77 -9.02 -16.68
N TRP A 81 7.27 -7.93 -16.09
CA TRP A 81 7.71 -6.77 -16.85
C TRP A 81 9.02 -6.99 -17.59
N ASP A 82 9.94 -7.79 -17.05
CA ASP A 82 11.19 -8.13 -17.74
C ASP A 82 10.83 -8.87 -19.05
N THR A 83 10.04 -9.94 -18.97
CA THR A 83 9.57 -10.70 -20.13
C THR A 83 8.81 -9.81 -21.12
N PHE A 84 7.83 -9.05 -20.63
CA PHE A 84 7.00 -8.19 -21.48
C PHE A 84 7.79 -7.12 -22.23
N THR A 85 8.81 -6.52 -21.61
CA THR A 85 9.63 -5.48 -22.26
C THR A 85 10.67 -6.07 -23.21
N HIS A 86 11.27 -7.22 -22.87
CA HIS A 86 12.21 -7.93 -23.75
C HIS A 86 11.56 -8.52 -25.01
N ASP A 87 10.24 -8.70 -25.02
CA ASP A 87 9.47 -9.03 -26.23
C ASP A 87 9.35 -7.84 -27.22
N GLY A 88 9.93 -6.68 -26.89
CA GLY A 88 10.01 -5.52 -27.79
C GLY A 88 8.76 -4.65 -27.86
N ILE A 89 7.78 -4.93 -26.99
CA ILE A 89 6.46 -4.27 -27.00
C ILE A 89 6.58 -2.78 -26.65
N VAL A 90 7.58 -2.39 -25.86
CA VAL A 90 7.81 -1.00 -25.42
C VAL A 90 8.87 -0.31 -26.29
N HIS A 91 8.79 -0.48 -27.61
CA HIS A 91 9.75 0.11 -28.58
C HIS A 91 11.22 -0.25 -28.31
N GLY A 92 11.46 -1.42 -27.71
CA GLY A 92 12.80 -1.88 -27.31
C GLY A 92 13.36 -1.25 -26.03
N ALA A 93 12.58 -0.43 -25.31
CA ALA A 93 12.95 0.05 -23.98
C ALA A 93 12.73 -1.04 -22.92
N THR A 94 13.62 -1.10 -21.92
CA THR A 94 13.60 -2.09 -20.84
C THR A 94 13.84 -1.43 -19.48
N GLY A 95 13.45 -2.11 -18.40
CA GLY A 95 13.79 -1.74 -17.02
C GLY A 95 15.14 -2.28 -16.54
N ASP A 96 16.02 -2.74 -17.45
CA ASP A 96 17.25 -3.46 -17.06
C ASP A 96 18.21 -2.61 -16.22
N ILE A 97 18.26 -1.32 -16.52
CA ILE A 97 19.06 -0.30 -15.82
C ILE A 97 18.16 0.74 -15.15
N ALA A 98 17.07 1.16 -15.80
CA ALA A 98 16.15 2.18 -15.28
C ALA A 98 16.89 3.47 -14.82
N CYS A 99 16.65 3.94 -13.59
CA CYS A 99 17.38 5.05 -12.97
C CYS A 99 18.65 4.60 -12.21
N ASP A 100 18.88 3.28 -12.13
CA ASP A 100 19.99 2.66 -11.40
C ASP A 100 19.95 2.89 -9.88
N GLU A 101 18.75 3.07 -9.29
CA GLU A 101 18.54 3.27 -7.84
C GLU A 101 19.13 2.09 -7.03
N TYR A 102 19.21 0.88 -7.60
CA TYR A 102 19.85 -0.26 -6.94
C TYR A 102 21.30 0.04 -6.49
N HIS A 103 22.04 0.80 -7.30
CA HIS A 103 23.40 1.21 -6.98
C HIS A 103 23.48 2.61 -6.40
N LYS A 104 22.51 3.48 -6.71
CA LYS A 104 22.55 4.93 -6.45
C LYS A 104 21.56 5.44 -5.42
N TYR A 105 20.86 4.56 -4.69
CA TYR A 105 19.84 4.96 -3.72
C TYR A 105 20.31 6.02 -2.70
N LYS A 106 21.62 6.10 -2.40
CA LYS A 106 22.18 7.15 -1.54
C LYS A 106 22.12 8.53 -2.17
N GLU A 107 22.45 8.62 -3.46
CA GLU A 107 22.31 9.86 -4.25
C GLU A 107 20.83 10.24 -4.33
N ASP A 108 19.94 9.27 -4.51
CA ASP A 108 18.50 9.51 -4.51
C ASP A 108 18.02 10.04 -3.15
N VAL A 109 18.48 9.47 -2.03
CA VAL A 109 18.16 9.94 -0.67
C VAL A 109 18.70 11.36 -0.44
N GLU A 110 19.93 11.66 -0.88
CA GLU A 110 20.49 13.01 -0.79
C GLU A 110 19.60 14.04 -1.51
N LEU A 111 19.12 13.73 -2.72
CA LEU A 111 18.18 14.58 -3.46
C LEU A 111 16.84 14.76 -2.73
N MET A 112 16.33 13.72 -2.07
CA MET A 112 15.10 13.81 -1.26
C MET A 112 15.29 14.77 -0.08
N VAL A 113 16.44 14.72 0.58
CA VAL A 113 16.79 15.62 1.69
C VAL A 113 16.92 17.07 1.20
N GLU A 114 17.63 17.31 0.10
CA GLU A 114 17.77 18.64 -0.50
C GLU A 114 16.41 19.24 -0.92
N THR A 115 15.50 18.38 -1.37
CA THR A 115 14.13 18.76 -1.75
C THR A 115 13.23 19.03 -0.53
N GLY A 116 13.63 18.56 0.66
CA GLY A 116 12.84 18.70 1.89
C GLY A 116 11.68 17.71 1.99
N LEU A 117 11.83 16.49 1.46
CA LEU A 117 10.83 15.45 1.61
C LEU A 117 10.86 14.84 3.02
N GLU A 118 9.69 14.53 3.55
CA GLU A 118 9.49 13.95 4.88
C GLU A 118 9.13 12.46 4.81
N ALA A 119 8.62 11.99 3.66
CA ALA A 119 8.29 10.60 3.43
C ALA A 119 8.67 10.17 2.00
N TYR A 120 9.03 8.90 1.86
CA TYR A 120 9.28 8.28 0.56
C TYR A 120 8.53 6.97 0.45
N ARG A 121 7.66 6.87 -0.56
CA ARG A 121 6.95 5.66 -0.90
C ARG A 121 7.69 4.89 -1.98
N PHE A 122 8.12 3.67 -1.70
CA PHE A 122 8.74 2.78 -2.70
C PHE A 122 8.08 1.41 -2.67
N SER A 123 8.37 0.54 -3.64
CA SER A 123 7.93 -0.85 -3.61
C SER A 123 9.09 -1.80 -3.46
N ILE A 124 8.85 -2.94 -2.80
CA ILE A 124 9.81 -4.05 -2.77
C ILE A 124 9.58 -4.92 -4.00
N SER A 125 10.65 -5.26 -4.71
CA SER A 125 10.59 -6.20 -5.81
C SER A 125 10.48 -7.63 -5.31
N TRP A 126 9.32 -8.25 -5.51
CA TRP A 126 9.09 -9.63 -5.10
C TRP A 126 10.13 -10.56 -5.73
N SER A 127 10.38 -10.44 -7.03
CA SER A 127 11.34 -11.31 -7.74
C SER A 127 12.80 -11.06 -7.37
N ARG A 128 13.13 -9.93 -6.71
CA ARG A 128 14.45 -9.66 -6.11
C ARG A 128 14.57 -10.26 -4.72
N LEU A 129 13.53 -10.09 -3.88
CA LEU A 129 13.54 -10.55 -2.49
C LEU A 129 13.39 -12.06 -2.37
N ILE A 130 12.47 -12.65 -3.15
CA ILE A 130 12.23 -14.09 -3.22
C ILE A 130 12.31 -14.52 -4.69
N PRO A 131 13.48 -14.99 -5.16
CA PRO A 131 13.67 -15.44 -6.53
C PRO A 131 12.65 -16.53 -6.91
N ASN A 132 12.10 -16.45 -8.12
CA ASN A 132 11.01 -17.31 -8.62
C ASN A 132 9.71 -17.25 -7.80
N GLY A 133 9.57 -16.29 -6.89
CA GLY A 133 8.36 -16.05 -6.10
C GLY A 133 8.13 -16.99 -4.92
N ARG A 134 8.94 -18.04 -4.75
CA ARG A 134 8.88 -18.97 -3.62
C ARG A 134 10.27 -19.40 -3.17
N GLY A 135 10.37 -19.84 -1.91
CA GLY A 135 11.56 -20.45 -1.36
C GLY A 135 12.38 -19.48 -0.50
N PRO A 136 13.70 -19.65 -0.42
CA PRO A 136 14.54 -18.86 0.47
C PRO A 136 14.63 -17.39 0.00
N VAL A 137 14.73 -16.49 0.98
CA VAL A 137 15.03 -15.08 0.73
C VAL A 137 16.40 -14.95 0.07
N ASN A 138 16.50 -14.10 -0.94
CA ASN A 138 17.76 -13.69 -1.52
C ASN A 138 18.50 -12.74 -0.55
N PRO A 139 19.66 -13.14 0.02
CA PRO A 139 20.36 -12.32 1.01
C PRO A 139 20.82 -10.97 0.46
N LYS A 140 21.11 -10.87 -0.85
CA LYS A 140 21.53 -9.62 -1.48
C LYS A 140 20.36 -8.66 -1.69
N GLY A 141 19.22 -9.17 -2.15
CA GLY A 141 17.98 -8.40 -2.23
C GLY A 141 17.54 -7.87 -0.86
N LEU A 142 17.60 -8.71 0.18
CA LEU A 142 17.32 -8.31 1.55
C LEU A 142 18.29 -7.22 2.05
N ALA A 143 19.59 -7.39 1.78
CA ALA A 143 20.59 -6.39 2.16
C ALA A 143 20.36 -5.04 1.47
N TYR A 144 19.97 -5.03 0.20
CA TYR A 144 19.62 -3.80 -0.52
C TYR A 144 18.47 -3.04 0.15
N TYR A 145 17.32 -3.69 0.38
CA TYR A 145 16.18 -3.01 1.00
C TYR A 145 16.47 -2.58 2.45
N ASN A 146 17.19 -3.39 3.23
CA ASN A 146 17.60 -2.99 4.58
C ASN A 146 18.51 -1.76 4.55
N ASN A 147 19.49 -1.72 3.65
CA ASN A 147 20.38 -0.58 3.53
C ASN A 147 19.63 0.66 3.07
N PHE A 148 18.72 0.53 2.10
CA PHE A 148 17.92 1.64 1.61
C PHE A 148 17.00 2.22 2.69
N ILE A 149 16.27 1.36 3.40
CA ILE A 149 15.40 1.75 4.52
C ILE A 149 16.21 2.45 5.62
N ASN A 150 17.38 1.89 5.98
CA ASN A 150 18.25 2.49 6.97
C ASN A 150 18.78 3.87 6.54
N GLU A 151 19.07 4.06 5.25
CA GLU A 151 19.49 5.35 4.69
C GLU A 151 18.35 6.38 4.76
N LEU A 152 17.11 6.01 4.39
CA LEU A 152 15.96 6.90 4.54
C LEU A 152 15.76 7.33 6.01
N ILE A 153 15.78 6.37 6.93
CA ILE A 153 15.58 6.61 8.36
C ILE A 153 16.70 7.47 8.95
N SER A 154 17.96 7.26 8.54
CA SER A 154 19.10 8.05 9.05
C SER A 154 18.99 9.53 8.69
N HIS A 155 18.29 9.84 7.60
CA HIS A 155 17.99 11.19 7.14
C HIS A 155 16.61 11.72 7.58
N GLY A 156 15.87 10.97 8.41
CA GLY A 156 14.57 11.38 8.93
C GLY A 156 13.41 11.27 7.94
N ILE A 157 13.61 10.58 6.81
CA ILE A 157 12.57 10.33 5.80
C ILE A 157 11.80 9.07 6.19
N GLN A 158 10.46 9.17 6.26
CA GLN A 158 9.60 8.05 6.61
C GLN A 158 9.43 7.08 5.42
N PRO A 159 9.85 5.81 5.54
CA PRO A 159 9.66 4.83 4.48
C PRO A 159 8.20 4.33 4.45
N HIS A 160 7.55 4.44 3.30
CA HIS A 160 6.21 3.90 3.04
C HIS A 160 6.28 2.78 2.02
N VAL A 161 6.20 1.54 2.47
CA VAL A 161 6.47 0.38 1.61
C VAL A 161 5.20 -0.12 0.91
N THR A 162 5.28 -0.26 -0.41
CA THR A 162 4.30 -1.00 -1.21
C THR A 162 4.81 -2.41 -1.47
N LEU A 163 4.05 -3.43 -1.05
CA LEU A 163 4.48 -4.81 -1.21
C LEU A 163 4.40 -5.29 -2.67
N PHE A 164 3.46 -4.77 -3.46
CA PHE A 164 3.30 -5.20 -4.85
C PHE A 164 3.02 -4.02 -5.78
N HIS A 165 3.78 -3.93 -6.89
CA HIS A 165 3.60 -2.88 -7.89
C HIS A 165 3.73 -3.43 -9.31
N SER A 166 2.85 -4.39 -9.64
CA SER A 166 2.74 -5.02 -10.96
C SER A 166 3.98 -5.82 -11.38
N ASP A 167 4.82 -6.24 -10.44
CA ASP A 167 6.12 -6.88 -10.67
C ASP A 167 6.14 -8.35 -10.23
N LEU A 168 5.09 -9.09 -10.60
CA LEU A 168 4.94 -10.51 -10.28
C LEU A 168 6.16 -11.30 -10.80
N PRO A 169 6.76 -12.21 -10.00
CA PRO A 169 7.81 -13.10 -10.49
C PRO A 169 7.32 -13.93 -11.69
N GLN A 170 8.06 -13.92 -12.80
CA GLN A 170 7.66 -14.59 -14.05
C GLN A 170 7.38 -16.08 -13.83
N ALA A 171 8.13 -16.73 -12.94
CA ALA A 171 7.93 -18.15 -12.63
C ALA A 171 6.52 -18.49 -12.13
N LEU A 172 5.84 -17.57 -11.43
CA LEU A 172 4.46 -17.76 -10.96
C LEU A 172 3.44 -17.55 -12.08
N GLU A 173 3.73 -16.61 -12.99
CA GLU A 173 2.95 -16.41 -14.21
C GLU A 173 3.03 -17.65 -15.11
N ASP A 174 4.24 -18.16 -15.36
CA ASP A 174 4.47 -19.34 -16.21
C ASP A 174 3.84 -20.62 -15.64
N GLU A 175 3.84 -20.76 -14.31
CA GLU A 175 3.36 -21.99 -13.68
C GLU A 175 1.82 -22.06 -13.60
N TYR A 176 1.15 -20.94 -13.36
CA TYR A 176 -0.30 -20.94 -13.11
C TYR A 176 -1.05 -19.66 -13.50
N GLU A 177 -0.47 -18.81 -14.33
CA GLU A 177 -1.07 -17.54 -14.80
C GLU A 177 -1.26 -16.52 -13.66
N GLY A 178 -0.43 -16.60 -12.62
CA GLY A 178 -0.33 -15.57 -11.60
C GLY A 178 -1.67 -15.24 -10.92
N TRP A 179 -2.11 -13.98 -11.07
CA TRP A 179 -3.24 -13.41 -10.34
C TRP A 179 -4.61 -14.02 -10.67
N ILE A 180 -4.77 -14.68 -11.82
CA ILE A 180 -6.05 -15.32 -12.16
C ILE A 180 -6.26 -16.64 -11.40
N SER A 181 -5.21 -17.18 -10.81
CA SER A 181 -5.25 -18.42 -10.02
C SER A 181 -5.37 -18.13 -8.54
N ARG A 182 -6.21 -18.90 -7.84
CA ARG A 182 -6.34 -18.82 -6.37
C ARG A 182 -5.06 -19.20 -5.62
N ARG A 183 -4.10 -19.86 -6.28
CA ARG A 183 -2.81 -20.24 -5.70
C ARG A 183 -1.99 -19.03 -5.26
N ILE A 184 -2.14 -17.89 -5.95
CA ILE A 184 -1.42 -16.64 -5.65
C ILE A 184 -1.66 -16.13 -4.24
N VAL A 185 -2.82 -16.44 -3.65
CA VAL A 185 -3.16 -15.99 -2.29
C VAL A 185 -2.14 -16.51 -1.29
N LYS A 186 -1.76 -17.80 -1.39
CA LYS A 186 -0.78 -18.41 -0.50
C LYS A 186 0.61 -17.82 -0.74
N ASP A 187 1.02 -17.71 -2.00
CA ASP A 187 2.36 -17.25 -2.35
C ASP A 187 2.58 -15.78 -1.99
N PHE A 188 1.58 -14.93 -2.22
CA PHE A 188 1.64 -13.52 -1.82
C PHE A 188 1.61 -13.35 -0.30
N THR A 189 0.87 -14.20 0.43
CA THR A 189 0.89 -14.20 1.90
C THR A 189 2.28 -14.55 2.43
N GLU A 190 2.90 -15.61 1.92
CA GLU A 190 4.26 -16.01 2.33
C GLU A 190 5.30 -14.94 1.98
N TYR A 191 5.16 -14.26 0.85
CA TYR A 191 5.99 -13.10 0.52
C TYR A 191 5.77 -11.91 1.46
N ALA A 192 4.51 -11.59 1.77
CA ALA A 192 4.20 -10.52 2.72
C ALA A 192 4.75 -10.82 4.12
N ASP A 193 4.66 -12.08 4.58
CA ASP A 193 5.23 -12.53 5.86
C ASP A 193 6.76 -12.37 5.92
N VAL A 194 7.47 -12.43 4.80
CA VAL A 194 8.91 -12.14 4.74
C VAL A 194 9.22 -10.65 4.88
N CYS A 195 8.30 -9.78 4.42
CA CYS A 195 8.48 -8.33 4.47
C CYS A 195 8.17 -7.72 5.85
N PHE A 196 7.32 -8.36 6.66
CA PHE A 196 6.94 -7.91 8.00
C PHE A 196 7.93 -8.37 9.08
#